data_AF-A0A2A2EBE2-F1
#
_entry.id   AF-A0A2A2EBE2-F1
#
_cell.length_a   1.000
_cell.length_b   1.000
_cell.length_c   1.000
_cell.angle_alpha   90.00
_cell.angle_beta   90.00
_cell.angle_gamma   90.00
#
_symmetry.space_group_name_H-M   'P 1'
#
loop_
_entity.id
_entity.type
_entity.pdbx_description
1 polymer ?
#
loop_
_entity_poly.entity_id
_entity_poly.type
_entity_poly.pdbx_seq_one_letter_code
_entity_poly.pdbx_strand_id
1 'polypeptide(L)'
;MIRDLARRNGCALSLPFDQKKIMNMIYQQVPGLGEHLTAAEQSHGCCFGLSLNWLKNAADGHNDAFFAESLQDWSNNSLFLRTIGLQFVGLDKARAENGENDLKVIQAALPGAGLEMTGAGAVNLSRPDMNHVLKQALEFMGSGAESRYFVLVSDTHAMALRKDESGRLHFFDPNGGVISSDSPDAMKRMLRDTLLLTPGYWHRGQDKVLQIVEAKPSGGAQG
;
A
#
# COMPACT_ATOMS: atom_id res chain seq x y z
N MET A 1 14.87 -11.03 -4.21
CA MET A 1 13.59 -11.76 -4.03
C MET A 1 12.47 -11.15 -4.86
N ILE A 2 11.96 -9.94 -4.58
CA ILE A 2 10.78 -9.42 -5.30
C ILE A 2 11.00 -9.16 -6.79
N ARG A 3 12.22 -8.75 -7.20
CA ARG A 3 12.61 -8.62 -8.62
C ARG A 3 12.47 -9.95 -9.38
N ASP A 4 12.93 -11.05 -8.79
CA ASP A 4 12.81 -12.38 -9.40
C ASP A 4 11.37 -12.83 -9.46
N LEU A 5 10.58 -12.52 -8.42
CA LEU A 5 9.16 -12.84 -8.37
C LEU A 5 8.37 -12.09 -9.45
N ALA A 6 8.64 -10.80 -9.65
CA ALA A 6 8.04 -10.00 -10.71
C ALA A 6 8.34 -10.59 -12.09
N ARG A 7 9.63 -10.88 -12.37
CA ARG A 7 10.05 -11.49 -13.63
C ARG A 7 9.37 -12.84 -13.89
N ARG A 8 9.31 -13.72 -12.89
CA ARG A 8 8.66 -15.05 -13.00
C ARG A 8 7.17 -14.94 -13.31
N ASN A 9 6.52 -13.88 -12.82
CA ASN A 9 5.09 -13.67 -13.02
C ASN A 9 4.74 -12.87 -14.28
N GLY A 10 5.73 -12.37 -15.02
CA GLY A 10 5.52 -11.56 -16.23
C GLY A 10 5.28 -10.08 -15.93
N CYS A 11 5.79 -9.58 -14.80
CA CYS A 11 5.74 -8.18 -14.40
C CYS A 11 7.14 -7.55 -14.37
N ALA A 12 7.21 -6.23 -14.29
CA ALA A 12 8.45 -5.47 -14.16
C ALA A 12 8.53 -4.78 -12.79
N LEU A 13 9.68 -4.86 -12.13
CA LEU A 13 10.00 -3.98 -10.99
C LEU A 13 10.36 -2.59 -11.56
N SER A 14 9.43 -1.64 -11.46
CA SER A 14 9.60 -0.27 -11.99
C SER A 14 10.35 0.63 -11.01
N LEU A 15 10.14 0.45 -9.70
CA LEU A 15 10.83 1.21 -8.67
C LEU A 15 11.22 0.28 -7.50
N PRO A 16 12.52 0.04 -7.24
CA PRO A 16 12.95 -0.62 -6.02
C PRO A 16 12.66 0.25 -4.79
N PHE A 17 12.08 -0.34 -3.74
CA PHE A 17 11.81 0.35 -2.48
C PHE A 17 11.94 -0.63 -1.31
N ASP A 18 12.43 -0.15 -0.18
CA ASP A 18 12.48 -0.89 1.08
C ASP A 18 12.23 0.11 2.21
N GLN A 19 11.06 0.02 2.82
CA GLN A 19 10.65 0.96 3.86
C GLN A 19 11.62 0.96 5.03
N LYS A 20 12.14 -0.19 5.46
CA LYS A 20 13.04 -0.23 6.63
C LYS A 20 14.33 0.50 6.32
N LYS A 21 14.87 0.28 5.12
CA LYS A 21 16.08 0.96 4.66
C LYS A 21 15.86 2.47 4.55
N ILE A 22 14.78 2.89 3.90
CA ILE A 22 14.50 4.31 3.64
C ILE A 22 14.20 5.05 4.95
N MET A 23 13.34 4.49 5.81
CA MET A 23 12.99 5.11 7.08
C MET A 23 14.21 5.21 8.00
N ASN A 24 15.04 4.16 8.10
CA ASN A 24 16.29 4.22 8.87
C ASN A 24 17.25 5.30 8.35
N MET A 25 17.40 5.42 7.02
CA MET A 25 18.21 6.47 6.43
C MET A 25 17.70 7.87 6.80
N ILE A 26 16.38 8.09 6.78
CA ILE A 26 15.79 9.38 7.18
C ILE A 26 16.01 9.61 8.69
N TYR A 27 15.75 8.62 9.55
CA TYR A 27 15.95 8.73 10.99
C TYR A 27 17.39 9.12 11.37
N GLN A 28 18.39 8.65 10.62
CA GLN A 28 19.79 9.02 10.81
C GLN A 28 20.12 10.46 10.39
N GLN A 29 19.31 11.04 9.50
CA GLN A 29 19.47 12.42 9.03
C GLN A 29 18.75 13.43 9.92
N VAL A 30 17.72 13.03 10.67
CA VAL A 30 17.02 13.91 11.61
C VAL A 30 17.81 13.99 12.92
N PRO A 31 18.39 15.14 13.29
CA PRO A 31 19.14 15.27 14.54
C PRO A 31 18.27 14.92 15.75
N GLY A 32 18.76 14.02 16.61
CA GLY A 32 18.09 13.60 17.86
C GLY A 32 16.96 12.57 17.69
N LEU A 33 16.46 12.30 16.49
CA LEU A 33 15.31 11.40 16.32
C LEU A 33 15.65 9.93 16.63
N GLY A 34 16.83 9.47 16.21
CA GLY A 34 17.29 8.09 16.46
C GLY A 34 17.46 7.74 17.94
N GLU A 35 17.63 8.74 18.81
CA GLU A 35 17.75 8.56 20.26
C GLU A 35 16.39 8.50 20.96
N HIS A 36 15.34 9.03 20.32
CA HIS A 36 13.98 9.06 20.84
C HIS A 36 13.10 7.90 20.35
N LEU A 37 13.48 7.24 19.25
CA LEU A 37 12.77 6.07 18.75
C LEU A 37 13.36 4.79 19.37
N THR A 38 12.51 3.99 20.00
CA THR A 38 12.88 2.64 20.43
C THR A 38 13.26 1.77 19.24
N ALA A 39 14.09 0.74 19.45
CA ALA A 39 14.40 -0.24 18.41
C ALA A 39 13.13 -0.92 17.85
N ALA A 40 12.08 -1.04 18.67
CA ALA A 40 10.76 -1.52 18.25
C ALA A 40 10.10 -0.55 17.25
N GLU A 41 10.06 0.75 17.54
CA GLU A 41 9.49 1.77 16.64
C GLU A 41 10.29 1.91 15.34
N GLN A 42 11.63 1.82 15.41
CA GLN A 42 12.48 1.80 14.22
C GLN A 42 12.28 0.53 13.38
N SER A 43 11.87 -0.57 14.01
CA SER A 43 11.58 -1.84 13.33
C SER A 43 10.17 -1.94 12.75
N HIS A 44 9.23 -1.12 13.25
CA HIS A 44 7.87 -1.04 12.73
C HIS A 44 7.87 -0.32 11.39
N GLY A 45 7.44 -1.02 10.35
CA GLY A 45 7.28 -0.42 9.03
C GLY A 45 6.18 0.64 9.02
N CYS A 46 6.27 1.59 8.09
CA CYS A 46 5.22 2.57 7.82
C CYS A 46 4.32 2.18 6.65
N CYS A 47 4.07 0.87 6.52
CA CYS A 47 3.43 0.29 5.35
C CYS A 47 2.06 0.90 5.03
N PHE A 48 1.27 1.24 6.06
CA PHE A 48 -0.06 1.82 5.88
C PHE A 48 0.05 3.28 5.39
N GLY A 49 0.81 4.10 6.11
CA GLY A 49 1.04 5.50 5.73
C GLY A 49 1.70 5.65 4.35
N LEU A 50 2.67 4.78 4.02
CA LEU A 50 3.35 4.76 2.73
C LEU A 50 2.40 4.37 1.61
N SER A 51 1.58 3.35 1.80
CA SER A 51 0.63 2.89 0.79
C SER A 51 -0.42 3.95 0.47
N LEU A 52 -0.99 4.61 1.48
CA LEU A 52 -1.96 5.68 1.27
C LEU A 52 -1.35 6.90 0.56
N ASN A 53 -0.17 7.34 1.02
CA ASN A 53 0.48 8.49 0.42
C ASN A 53 0.98 8.20 -1.00
N TRP A 54 1.37 6.97 -1.33
CA TRP A 54 1.72 6.59 -2.70
C TRP A 54 0.51 6.66 -3.64
N LEU A 55 -0.67 6.20 -3.18
CA LEU A 55 -1.91 6.35 -3.95
C LEU A 55 -2.29 7.82 -4.12
N LYS A 56 -2.20 8.63 -3.07
CA LYS A 56 -2.48 10.07 -3.15
C LYS A 56 -1.52 10.79 -4.09
N ASN A 57 -0.23 10.47 -4.03
CA ASN A 57 0.78 10.98 -4.93
C ASN A 57 0.44 10.69 -6.39
N ALA A 58 0.06 9.44 -6.70
CA ALA A 58 -0.36 9.05 -8.04
C ALA A 58 -1.64 9.80 -8.49
N ALA A 59 -2.60 9.97 -7.59
CA ALA A 59 -3.82 10.72 -7.86
C ALA A 59 -3.58 12.22 -8.12
N ASP A 60 -2.53 12.79 -7.54
CA ASP A 60 -2.11 14.17 -7.80
C ASP A 60 -1.29 14.31 -9.10
N GLY A 61 -1.19 13.24 -9.90
CA GLY A 61 -0.50 13.23 -11.19
C GLY A 61 1.01 13.04 -11.09
N HIS A 62 1.54 12.70 -9.91
CA HIS A 62 2.97 12.47 -9.72
C HIS A 62 3.37 11.03 -10.05
N ASN A 63 4.59 10.86 -10.56
CA ASN A 63 5.15 9.54 -10.85
C ASN A 63 5.77 8.88 -9.60
N ASP A 64 6.15 7.60 -9.72
CA ASP A 64 6.70 6.83 -8.60
C ASP A 64 8.07 7.35 -8.14
N ALA A 65 8.88 7.91 -9.04
CA ALA A 65 10.18 8.47 -8.71
C ALA A 65 10.03 9.73 -7.83
N PHE A 66 9.10 10.61 -8.18
CA PHE A 66 8.78 11.80 -7.39
C PHE A 66 8.34 11.43 -5.97
N PHE A 67 7.57 10.35 -5.79
CA PHE A 67 7.23 9.86 -4.45
C PHE A 67 8.47 9.47 -3.63
N ALA A 68 9.37 8.68 -4.22
CA ALA A 68 10.57 8.22 -3.52
C ALA A 68 11.56 9.35 -3.23
N GLU A 69 11.71 10.32 -4.14
CA GLU A 69 12.53 11.51 -3.97
C GLU A 69 11.94 12.43 -2.90
N SER A 70 10.63 12.72 -2.97
CA SER A 70 9.92 13.54 -1.98
C SER A 70 9.96 12.95 -0.58
N LEU A 71 9.98 11.62 -0.45
CA LEU A 71 10.07 10.97 0.85
C LEU A 71 11.47 11.13 1.45
N GLN A 72 12.52 11.11 0.63
CA GLN A 72 13.91 11.29 1.05
C GLN A 72 14.26 12.75 1.30
N ASP A 73 13.64 13.68 0.58
CA ASP A 73 13.74 15.13 0.79
C ASP A 73 12.87 15.59 1.98
N TRP A 74 12.93 14.85 3.08
CA TRP A 74 12.04 15.02 4.24
C TRP A 74 12.14 16.41 4.89
N SER A 75 13.26 17.11 4.71
CA SER A 75 13.50 18.45 5.26
C SER A 75 12.76 19.55 4.49
N ASN A 76 12.53 19.36 3.19
CA ASN A 76 11.79 20.31 2.35
C ASN A 76 10.40 19.80 1.95
N ASN A 77 10.11 18.52 2.18
CA ASN A 77 8.84 17.90 1.81
C ASN A 77 8.18 17.19 3.00
N SER A 78 6.91 17.54 3.24
CA SER A 78 6.12 16.99 4.35
C SER A 78 5.68 15.51 4.18
N LEU A 79 5.98 14.86 3.03
CA LEU A 79 5.52 13.50 2.73
C LEU A 79 5.93 12.48 3.80
N PHE A 80 7.17 12.56 4.30
CA PHE A 80 7.65 11.71 5.38
C PHE A 80 6.86 11.93 6.67
N LEU A 81 6.68 13.18 7.10
CA LEU A 81 5.91 13.51 8.30
C LEU A 81 4.44 13.07 8.18
N ARG A 82 3.82 13.25 7.02
CA ARG A 82 2.46 12.74 6.75
C ARG A 82 2.39 11.22 6.83
N THR A 83 3.41 10.53 6.33
CA THR A 83 3.52 9.07 6.39
C THR A 83 3.57 8.57 7.84
N ILE A 84 4.45 9.18 8.66
CA ILE A 84 4.55 8.90 10.09
C ILE A 84 3.22 9.21 10.80
N GLY A 85 2.64 10.39 10.54
CA GLY A 85 1.38 10.81 11.15
C GLY A 85 0.23 9.87 10.82
N LEU A 86 0.11 9.41 9.58
CA LEU A 86 -0.90 8.41 9.20
C LEU A 86 -0.66 7.06 9.86
N GLN A 87 0.60 6.59 9.87
CA GLN A 87 0.95 5.28 10.39
C GLN A 87 0.71 5.16 11.90
N PHE A 88 1.13 6.15 12.68
CA PHE A 88 1.19 6.05 14.14
C PHE A 88 0.13 6.87 14.86
N VAL A 89 -0.38 7.96 14.26
CA VAL A 89 -1.42 8.78 14.91
C VAL A 89 -2.78 8.46 14.31
N GLY A 90 -2.89 8.51 12.98
CA GLY A 90 -4.14 8.27 12.27
C GLY A 90 -4.66 6.85 12.47
N LEU A 91 -3.80 5.84 12.26
CA LEU A 91 -4.18 4.43 12.40
C LEU A 91 -4.51 4.06 13.86
N ASP A 92 -3.72 4.53 14.84
CA ASP A 92 -3.96 4.25 16.26
C ASP A 92 -5.26 4.88 16.75
N LYS A 93 -5.54 6.12 16.34
CA LYS A 93 -6.82 6.77 16.61
C LYS A 93 -7.98 5.97 16.00
N ALA A 94 -7.87 5.57 14.74
CA ALA A 94 -8.91 4.81 14.06
C ALA A 94 -9.16 3.45 14.73
N ARG A 95 -8.10 2.76 15.18
CA ARG A 95 -8.18 1.52 15.97
C ARG A 95 -8.84 1.74 17.33
N ALA A 96 -8.49 2.81 18.04
CA ALA A 96 -9.10 3.14 19.33
C ALA A 96 -10.61 3.40 19.21
N GLU A 97 -11.06 4.03 18.12
CA GLU A 97 -12.47 4.36 17.89
C GLU A 97 -13.29 3.17 17.36
N ASN A 98 -12.68 2.25 16.61
CA ASN A 98 -13.39 1.20 15.87
C ASN A 98 -13.06 -0.23 16.31
N GLY A 99 -12.13 -0.41 17.24
CA GLY A 99 -11.72 -1.71 17.78
C GLY A 99 -11.15 -2.63 16.71
N GLU A 100 -11.59 -3.89 16.70
CA GLU A 100 -11.13 -4.95 15.79
C GLU A 100 -11.81 -4.91 14.40
N ASN A 101 -12.63 -3.88 14.11
CA ASN A 101 -13.26 -3.77 12.79
C ASN A 101 -12.31 -3.12 11.78
N ASP A 102 -11.45 -3.94 11.16
CA ASP A 102 -10.44 -3.49 10.20
C ASP A 102 -11.00 -2.60 9.09
N LEU A 103 -12.17 -2.92 8.55
CA LEU A 103 -12.77 -2.13 7.49
C LEU A 103 -13.12 -0.70 7.96
N LYS A 104 -13.71 -0.58 9.16
CA LYS A 104 -14.00 0.74 9.75
C LYS A 104 -12.72 1.50 10.11
N VAL A 105 -11.68 0.80 10.57
CA VAL A 105 -10.37 1.40 10.83
C VAL A 105 -9.79 1.99 9.53
N ILE A 106 -9.79 1.22 8.44
CA ILE A 106 -9.30 1.70 7.14
C ILE A 106 -10.14 2.89 6.66
N GLN A 107 -11.47 2.79 6.72
CA GLN A 107 -12.38 3.86 6.33
C GLN A 107 -12.13 5.17 7.11
N ALA A 108 -11.90 5.08 8.42
CA ALA A 108 -11.66 6.25 9.27
C ALA A 108 -10.28 6.88 9.02
N ALA A 109 -9.29 6.12 8.56
CA ALA A 109 -7.93 6.60 8.33
C ALA A 109 -7.72 7.22 6.93
N LEU A 110 -8.49 6.80 5.91
CA LEU A 110 -8.38 7.30 4.53
C LEU A 110 -8.45 8.83 4.40
N PRO A 111 -9.35 9.55 5.09
CA PRO A 111 -9.44 11.01 4.98
C PRO A 111 -8.15 11.74 5.37
N GLY A 112 -7.35 11.18 6.28
CA GLY A 112 -6.06 11.75 6.66
C GLY A 112 -5.06 11.82 5.49
N ALA A 113 -5.23 10.95 4.48
CA ALA A 113 -4.45 10.95 3.25
C ALA A 113 -5.12 11.76 2.12
N GLY A 114 -6.26 12.40 2.38
CA GLY A 114 -7.07 13.03 1.33
C GLY A 114 -7.71 12.01 0.38
N LEU A 115 -8.07 10.85 0.90
CA LEU A 115 -8.75 9.78 0.18
C LEU A 115 -10.11 9.47 0.83
N GLU A 116 -11.06 9.00 0.04
CA GLU A 116 -12.35 8.52 0.49
C GLU A 116 -12.63 7.11 -0.02
N MET A 117 -13.29 6.29 0.79
CA MET A 117 -13.66 4.92 0.43
C MET A 117 -14.87 4.92 -0.50
N THR A 118 -14.75 4.27 -1.66
CA THR A 118 -15.87 4.12 -2.62
C THR A 118 -16.35 2.69 -2.77
N GLY A 119 -15.57 1.72 -2.28
CA GLY A 119 -15.91 0.30 -2.32
C GLY A 119 -15.01 -0.51 -1.40
N ALA A 120 -15.50 -1.67 -0.98
CA ALA A 120 -14.74 -2.58 -0.13
C ALA A 120 -15.11 -4.03 -0.40
N GLY A 121 -14.14 -4.91 -0.20
CA GLY A 121 -14.31 -6.36 -0.25
C GLY A 121 -13.18 -7.05 0.51
N ALA A 122 -13.26 -8.37 0.62
CA ALA A 122 -12.22 -9.16 1.27
C ALA A 122 -12.00 -10.48 0.53
N VAL A 123 -10.75 -10.96 0.55
CA VAL A 123 -10.35 -12.24 -0.04
C VAL A 123 -9.69 -13.09 1.02
N ASN A 124 -10.26 -14.28 1.29
CA ASN A 124 -9.62 -15.25 2.17
C ASN A 124 -8.65 -16.12 1.36
N LEU A 125 -7.35 -15.87 1.53
CA LEU A 125 -6.28 -16.57 0.83
C LEU A 125 -6.04 -18.00 1.36
N SER A 126 -6.65 -18.37 2.48
CA SER A 126 -6.64 -19.76 2.99
C SER A 126 -7.62 -20.66 2.23
N ARG A 127 -8.53 -20.10 1.44
CA ARG A 127 -9.57 -20.87 0.73
C ARG A 127 -9.12 -21.36 -0.65
N PRO A 128 -9.62 -22.53 -1.11
CA PRO A 128 -9.26 -23.08 -2.42
C PRO A 128 -9.63 -22.19 -3.62
N ASP A 129 -10.66 -21.34 -3.48
CA ASP A 129 -11.20 -20.46 -4.52
C ASP A 129 -10.51 -19.09 -4.59
N MET A 130 -9.50 -18.83 -3.75
CA MET A 130 -8.77 -17.56 -3.69
C MET A 130 -8.36 -17.02 -5.07
N ASN A 131 -7.84 -17.87 -5.95
CA ASN A 131 -7.39 -17.44 -7.29
C ASN A 131 -8.54 -16.85 -8.11
N HIS A 132 -9.75 -17.37 -7.94
CA HIS A 132 -10.95 -16.89 -8.61
C HIS A 132 -11.39 -15.54 -8.02
N VAL A 133 -11.40 -15.42 -6.69
CA VAL A 133 -11.82 -14.18 -6.02
C VAL A 133 -10.83 -13.04 -6.29
N LEU A 134 -9.51 -13.32 -6.22
CA LEU A 134 -8.49 -12.32 -6.57
C LEU A 134 -8.57 -11.93 -8.05
N LYS A 135 -8.91 -12.88 -8.93
CA LYS A 135 -9.17 -12.59 -10.35
C LYS A 135 -10.36 -11.65 -10.52
N GLN A 136 -11.50 -11.94 -9.90
CA GLN A 136 -12.69 -11.09 -9.97
C GLN A 136 -12.40 -9.69 -9.42
N ALA A 137 -11.67 -9.60 -8.30
CA ALA A 137 -11.23 -8.32 -7.77
C ALA A 137 -10.39 -7.57 -8.82
N LEU A 138 -9.38 -8.19 -9.42
CA LEU A 138 -8.52 -7.54 -10.42
C LEU A 138 -9.19 -7.23 -11.75
N GLU A 139 -10.12 -8.06 -12.22
CA GLU A 139 -10.93 -7.77 -13.40
C GLU A 139 -11.86 -6.60 -13.13
N PHE A 140 -12.46 -6.55 -11.94
CA PHE A 140 -13.20 -5.38 -11.50
C PHE A 140 -12.28 -4.16 -11.51
N MET A 141 -11.10 -4.21 -10.88
CA MET A 141 -10.12 -3.11 -10.84
C MET A 141 -9.63 -2.68 -12.24
N GLY A 142 -9.45 -3.64 -13.15
CA GLY A 142 -9.03 -3.44 -14.53
C GLY A 142 -10.12 -2.84 -15.43
N SER A 143 -11.40 -2.96 -15.06
CA SER A 143 -12.51 -2.45 -15.86
C SER A 143 -12.57 -0.91 -15.89
N GLY A 144 -13.08 -0.36 -17.00
CA GLY A 144 -13.25 1.08 -17.24
C GLY A 144 -11.99 1.79 -17.77
N ALA A 145 -12.16 3.02 -18.24
CA ALA A 145 -11.06 3.85 -18.76
C ALA A 145 -10.39 4.73 -17.68
N GLU A 146 -11.05 4.93 -16.55
CA GLU A 146 -10.57 5.82 -15.48
C GLU A 146 -9.45 5.18 -14.65
N SER A 147 -8.59 6.04 -14.09
CA SER A 147 -7.65 5.67 -13.04
C SER A 147 -8.38 5.19 -11.79
N ARG A 148 -7.84 4.16 -11.14
CA ARG A 148 -8.45 3.54 -9.94
C ARG A 148 -7.39 3.20 -8.91
N TYR A 149 -7.74 3.30 -7.63
CA TYR A 149 -6.81 3.21 -6.51
C TYR A 149 -7.36 2.26 -5.45
N PHE A 150 -6.52 1.35 -4.98
CA PHE A 150 -6.90 0.31 -4.04
C PHE A 150 -5.86 0.16 -2.94
N VAL A 151 -6.34 0.11 -1.71
CA VAL A 151 -5.55 -0.24 -0.53
C VAL A 151 -5.77 -1.73 -0.26
N LEU A 152 -4.68 -2.46 -0.07
CA LEU A 152 -4.68 -3.89 0.21
C LEU A 152 -4.13 -4.08 1.63
N VAL A 153 -4.93 -4.59 2.56
CA VAL A 153 -4.56 -4.65 3.99
C VAL A 153 -4.67 -6.09 4.49
N SER A 154 -3.57 -6.65 4.95
CA SER A 154 -3.55 -7.85 5.80
C SER A 154 -3.55 -7.45 7.27
N ASP A 155 -3.53 -8.43 8.16
CA ASP A 155 -3.49 -8.20 9.62
C ASP A 155 -2.24 -7.44 10.09
N THR A 156 -1.09 -7.65 9.42
CA THR A 156 0.20 -7.05 9.81
C THR A 156 0.80 -6.10 8.78
N HIS A 157 0.25 -5.99 7.57
CA HIS A 157 0.87 -5.23 6.48
C HIS A 157 -0.15 -4.56 5.58
N ALA A 158 0.24 -3.41 5.01
CA ALA A 158 -0.55 -2.70 4.03
C ALA A 158 0.27 -2.46 2.75
N MET A 159 -0.43 -2.60 1.62
CA MET A 159 0.09 -2.41 0.28
C MET A 159 -0.91 -1.59 -0.52
N ALA A 160 -0.51 -1.17 -1.72
CA ALA A 160 -1.36 -0.40 -2.61
C ALA A 160 -1.33 -0.95 -4.03
N LEU A 161 -2.42 -0.78 -4.76
CA LEU A 161 -2.56 -1.13 -6.16
C LEU A 161 -3.29 0.01 -6.86
N ARG A 162 -2.81 0.39 -8.04
CA ARG A 162 -3.52 1.34 -8.90
C ARG A 162 -3.55 0.87 -10.34
N LYS A 163 -4.56 1.35 -11.06
CA LYS A 163 -4.61 1.35 -12.53
C LYS A 163 -4.48 2.79 -12.98
N ASP A 164 -3.56 3.07 -13.89
CA ASP A 164 -3.45 4.40 -14.51
C ASP A 164 -4.38 4.54 -15.73
N GLU A 165 -4.40 5.74 -16.33
CA GLU A 165 -5.24 6.08 -17.49
C GLU A 165 -4.90 5.25 -18.73
N SER A 166 -3.67 4.70 -18.83
CA SER A 166 -3.28 3.81 -19.92
C SER A 166 -3.79 2.37 -19.73
N GLY A 167 -4.43 2.10 -18.58
CA GLY A 167 -4.88 0.77 -18.19
C GLY A 167 -3.78 -0.09 -17.55
N ARG A 168 -2.58 0.47 -17.36
CA ARG A 168 -1.46 -0.26 -16.75
C ARG A 168 -1.64 -0.36 -15.25
N LEU A 169 -1.36 -1.55 -14.71
CA LEU A 169 -1.47 -1.85 -13.29
C LEU A 169 -0.14 -1.63 -12.59
N HIS A 170 -0.18 -1.02 -11.41
CA HIS A 170 0.98 -0.76 -10.54
C HIS A 170 0.67 -1.23 -9.12
N PHE A 171 1.45 -2.16 -8.62
CA PHE A 171 1.37 -2.71 -7.26
C PHE A 171 2.56 -2.23 -6.46
N PHE A 172 2.30 -1.48 -5.39
CA PHE A 172 3.29 -1.02 -4.45
C PHE A 172 3.26 -1.86 -3.18
N ASP A 173 4.38 -2.54 -2.92
CA ASP A 173 4.68 -3.15 -1.63
C ASP A 173 5.77 -2.33 -0.93
N PRO A 174 5.49 -1.68 0.22
CA PRO A 174 6.50 -0.94 0.97
C PRO A 174 7.78 -1.73 1.33
N ASN A 175 7.77 -3.07 1.31
CA ASN A 175 8.98 -3.88 1.53
C ASN A 175 9.73 -4.28 0.25
N GLY A 176 9.20 -3.98 -0.94
CA GLY A 176 9.81 -4.44 -2.18
C GLY A 176 9.78 -3.46 -3.36
N GLY A 177 8.90 -2.47 -3.32
CA GLY A 177 8.76 -1.43 -4.33
C GLY A 177 7.56 -1.60 -5.24
N VAL A 178 7.62 -0.89 -6.37
CA VAL A 178 6.54 -0.82 -7.35
C VAL A 178 6.78 -1.86 -8.43
N ILE A 179 5.80 -2.75 -8.60
CA ILE A 179 5.71 -3.70 -9.68
C ILE A 179 4.65 -3.22 -10.65
N SER A 180 4.94 -3.26 -11.95
CA SER A 180 4.01 -2.83 -12.99
C SER A 180 3.78 -3.91 -14.04
N SER A 181 2.58 -3.91 -14.63
CA SER A 181 2.16 -4.88 -15.64
C SER A 181 1.00 -4.34 -16.47
N ASP A 182 1.04 -4.59 -17.78
CA ASP A 182 -0.11 -4.37 -18.68
C ASP A 182 -1.06 -5.59 -18.69
N SER A 183 -0.66 -6.69 -18.06
CA SER A 183 -1.45 -7.92 -17.95
C SER A 183 -2.08 -8.05 -16.56
N PRO A 184 -3.43 -8.02 -16.44
CA PRO A 184 -4.13 -8.30 -15.19
C PRO A 184 -3.85 -9.70 -14.65
N ASP A 185 -3.70 -10.70 -15.53
CA ASP A 185 -3.36 -12.07 -15.13
C ASP A 185 -1.95 -12.17 -14.53
N ALA A 186 -0.98 -11.42 -15.06
CA ALA A 186 0.35 -11.35 -14.47
C ALA A 186 0.32 -10.66 -13.10
N MET A 187 -0.40 -9.53 -12.98
CA MET A 187 -0.53 -8.81 -11.72
C MET A 187 -1.23 -9.67 -10.65
N LYS A 188 -2.22 -10.48 -11.04
CA LYS A 188 -2.87 -11.44 -10.16
C LYS A 188 -1.91 -12.45 -9.56
N ARG A 189 -1.09 -13.10 -10.42
CA ARG A 189 -0.11 -14.07 -9.92
C ARG A 189 0.92 -13.39 -9.04
N MET A 190 1.35 -12.17 -9.40
CA MET A 190 2.26 -11.38 -8.59
C MET A 190 1.70 -11.11 -7.19
N LEU A 191 0.49 -10.57 -7.08
CA LEU A 191 -0.16 -10.30 -5.80
C LEU A 191 -0.30 -11.56 -4.96
N ARG A 192 -0.84 -12.64 -5.54
CA ARG A 192 -0.98 -13.92 -4.87
C ARG A 192 0.35 -14.42 -4.31
N ASP A 193 1.37 -14.48 -5.16
CA ASP A 193 2.65 -15.05 -4.76
C ASP A 193 3.34 -14.16 -3.71
N THR A 194 3.27 -12.83 -3.82
CA THR A 194 3.76 -11.92 -2.77
C THR A 194 3.07 -12.20 -1.43
N LEU A 195 1.75 -12.32 -1.42
CA LEU A 195 0.96 -12.54 -0.21
C LEU A 195 1.21 -13.93 0.40
N LEU A 196 1.36 -14.97 -0.41
CA LEU A 196 1.57 -16.34 0.09
C LEU A 196 3.01 -16.61 0.50
N LEU A 197 3.98 -16.03 -0.20
CA LEU A 197 5.41 -16.28 0.01
C LEU A 197 6.04 -15.35 1.05
N THR A 198 5.27 -14.40 1.61
CA THR A 198 5.77 -13.48 2.65
C THR A 198 5.13 -13.81 4.00
N PRO A 199 5.78 -14.63 4.85
CA PRO A 199 5.20 -15.07 6.12
C PRO A 199 4.89 -13.93 7.09
N GLY A 200 5.61 -12.81 6.98
CA GLY A 200 5.44 -11.65 7.86
C GLY A 200 4.17 -10.84 7.61
N TYR A 201 3.40 -11.15 6.57
CA TYR A 201 2.13 -10.46 6.25
C TYR A 201 0.92 -11.09 6.93
N TRP A 202 1.14 -12.13 7.73
CA TRP A 202 0.08 -12.87 8.41
C TRP A 202 0.52 -13.23 9.83
N HIS A 203 -0.34 -13.01 10.81
CA HIS A 203 -0.21 -13.64 12.12
C HIS A 203 -0.36 -15.17 11.98
N ARG A 204 0.46 -15.91 12.74
CA ARG A 204 0.42 -17.37 12.70
C ARG A 204 -0.91 -17.89 13.23
N GLY A 205 -1.50 -18.83 12.50
CA GLY A 205 -2.72 -19.54 12.93
C GLY A 205 -4.02 -18.80 12.66
N GLN A 206 -3.98 -17.64 12.00
CA GLN A 206 -5.19 -16.94 11.55
C GLN A 206 -5.48 -17.20 10.07
N ASP A 207 -6.75 -17.02 9.70
CA ASP A 207 -7.16 -17.00 8.31
C ASP A 207 -6.51 -15.82 7.59
N LYS A 208 -5.98 -16.07 6.39
CA LYS A 208 -5.27 -15.05 5.61
C LYS A 208 -6.26 -14.18 4.86
N VAL A 209 -7.00 -13.35 5.57
CA VAL A 209 -8.00 -12.45 4.98
C VAL A 209 -7.34 -11.14 4.56
N LEU A 210 -7.33 -10.88 3.25
CA LEU A 210 -6.91 -9.60 2.68
C LEU A 210 -8.13 -8.70 2.52
N GLN A 211 -8.15 -7.55 3.19
CA GLN A 211 -9.09 -6.47 2.90
C GLN A 211 -8.65 -5.74 1.63
N ILE A 212 -9.60 -5.45 0.74
CA ILE A 212 -9.41 -4.70 -0.49
C ILE A 212 -10.37 -3.52 -0.45
N VAL A 213 -9.82 -2.30 -0.39
CA VAL A 213 -10.61 -1.07 -0.29
C VAL A 213 -10.32 -0.21 -1.49
N GLU A 214 -11.35 0.11 -2.27
CA GLU A 214 -11.26 1.11 -3.33
C GLU A 214 -11.33 2.50 -2.72
N ALA A 215 -10.39 3.35 -3.12
CA ALA A 215 -10.29 4.72 -2.67
C ALA A 215 -10.28 5.70 -3.86
N LYS A 216 -10.81 6.90 -3.64
CA LYS A 216 -10.68 8.03 -4.57
C LYS A 216 -10.16 9.27 -3.85
N PRO A 217 -9.52 10.21 -4.55
CA PRO A 217 -9.11 11.48 -3.96
C PRO A 217 -10.32 12.27 -3.49
N SER A 218 -10.29 12.74 -2.25
CA SER A 218 -11.34 13.59 -1.71
C SER A 218 -11.31 14.96 -2.41
N GLY A 219 -12.45 15.38 -2.95
CA GLY A 219 -12.60 16.73 -3.52
C GLY A 219 -12.14 16.93 -4.96
N GLY A 220 -12.03 15.88 -5.76
CA GLY A 220 -11.87 16.02 -7.22
C GLY A 220 -13.08 16.72 -7.84
N ALA A 221 -12.86 17.85 -8.53
CA ALA A 221 -13.90 18.56 -9.26
C ALA A 221 -14.57 17.61 -10.27
N GLN A 222 -15.90 17.56 -10.23
CA GLN A 222 -16.68 17.13 -11.38
C GLN A 222 -16.46 18.19 -12.47
N GLY A 223 -15.58 17.89 -13.42
CA GLY A 223 -15.33 18.69 -14.62
C GLY A 223 -15.53 17.83 -15.84
#